data_AF-A0A949I620-F1
#
_entry.id   AF-A0A949I620-F1
#
_cell.length_a   1.000
_cell.length_b   1.000
_cell.length_c   1.000
_cell.angle_alpha   90.00
_cell.angle_beta   90.00
_cell.angle_gamma   90.00
#
_symmetry.space_group_name_H-M   'P 1'
#
loop_
_entity.id
_entity.type
_entity.pdbx_description
1 polymer ?
#
loop_
_entity_poly.entity_id
_entity_poly.type
_entity_poly.pdbx_seq_one_letter_code
_entity_poly.pdbx_strand_id
1 'polypeptide(L)'
;LDALHNFFWPSAQVLRFGDTGTSFGIDELAAFRRNRKGGSPQRVLQNTRIVTFGPDHAVATTEFVREGEPRLGRQTQVWVRFPDLGWRIASAHVSLVAA
;
A
#
# COMPACT_ATOMS: atom_id res chain seq x y z
N LEU A 1 4.50 12.98 5.32
CA LEU A 1 3.29 12.32 4.75
C LEU A 1 3.36 12.23 3.23
N ASP A 2 4.10 13.14 2.58
CA ASP A 2 4.10 13.32 1.13
C ASP A 2 4.78 12.18 0.36
N ALA A 3 5.86 11.61 0.88
CA ALA A 3 6.58 10.54 0.19
C ALA A 3 5.71 9.30 -0.08
N LEU A 4 4.88 8.87 0.88
CA LEU A 4 4.03 7.68 0.70
C LEU A 4 2.89 7.91 -0.30
N HIS A 5 2.42 9.17 -0.44
CA HIS A 5 1.45 9.53 -1.47
C HIS A 5 2.12 9.51 -2.85
N ASN A 6 3.32 10.06 -2.97
CA ASN A 6 4.06 10.14 -4.23
C ASN A 6 4.45 8.78 -4.82
N PHE A 7 4.44 7.71 -4.03
CA PHE A 7 4.61 6.35 -4.54
C PHE A 7 3.36 5.75 -5.17
N PHE A 8 2.16 6.32 -4.99
CA PHE A 8 0.96 5.84 -5.67
C PHE A 8 0.85 6.42 -7.08
N TRP A 9 0.31 5.61 -8.00
CA TRP A 9 0.06 6.05 -9.37
C TRP A 9 -0.99 7.18 -9.37
N PRO A 10 -0.70 8.38 -9.90
CA PRO A 10 -1.64 9.50 -9.93
C PRO A 10 -2.70 9.29 -11.02
N SER A 11 -3.64 8.36 -10.77
CA SER A 11 -4.68 7.98 -11.71
C SER A 11 -6.00 7.71 -10.98
N ALA A 12 -7.12 7.93 -11.66
CA ALA A 12 -8.45 7.55 -11.18
C ALA A 12 -8.60 6.03 -11.02
N GLN A 13 -7.72 5.23 -11.64
CA GLN A 13 -7.76 3.77 -11.59
C GLN A 13 -7.00 3.18 -10.39
N VAL A 14 -6.23 3.99 -9.65
CA VAL A 14 -5.49 3.49 -8.49
C VAL A 14 -6.47 3.04 -7.41
N LEU A 15 -6.21 1.89 -6.79
CA LEU A 15 -7.08 1.31 -5.77
C LEU A 15 -6.31 1.03 -4.49
N ARG A 16 -6.93 1.32 -3.35
CA ARG A 16 -6.45 0.87 -2.05
C ARG A 16 -7.57 0.26 -1.22
N PHE A 17 -7.46 -1.03 -0.92
CA PHE A 17 -8.16 -1.64 0.21
C PHE A 17 -7.31 -1.55 1.48
N GLY A 18 -7.92 -1.10 2.58
CA GLY A 18 -7.27 -0.97 3.87
C GLY A 18 -8.09 -1.53 5.00
N ASP A 19 -7.41 -1.83 6.11
CA ASP A 19 -7.97 -2.28 7.38
C ASP A 19 -8.99 -1.30 7.99
N THR A 20 -8.90 -0.01 7.65
CA THR A 20 -9.78 1.05 8.15
C THR A 20 -10.49 1.83 7.03
N GLY A 21 -10.69 1.22 5.86
CA GLY A 21 -11.41 1.84 4.75
C GLY A 21 -10.75 1.67 3.38
N THR A 22 -11.53 1.98 2.36
CA THR A 22 -11.20 1.84 0.93
C THR A 22 -11.03 3.20 0.28
N SER A 23 -10.16 3.29 -0.73
CA SER A 23 -10.03 4.48 -1.58
C SER A 23 -9.99 4.07 -3.05
N PHE A 24 -10.85 4.69 -3.86
CA PHE A 24 -10.92 4.56 -5.31
C PHE A 24 -10.40 5.83 -5.96
N GLY A 25 -9.33 5.73 -6.73
CA GLY A 25 -8.69 6.87 -7.37
C GLY A 25 -7.75 7.65 -6.43
N ILE A 26 -6.89 8.45 -7.07
CA ILE A 26 -5.83 9.19 -6.36
C ILE A 26 -6.39 10.27 -5.42
N ASP A 27 -7.52 10.88 -5.78
CA ASP A 27 -8.13 11.97 -5.00
C ASP A 27 -8.66 11.48 -3.66
N GLU A 28 -9.38 10.36 -3.65
CA GLU A 28 -9.85 9.72 -2.41
C GLU A 28 -8.68 9.27 -1.54
N LEU A 29 -7.64 8.70 -2.16
CA LEU A 29 -6.45 8.27 -1.43
C LEU A 29 -5.69 9.45 -0.83
N ALA A 30 -5.60 10.58 -1.53
CA ALA A 30 -5.01 11.81 -1.03
C ALA A 30 -5.82 12.35 0.16
N ALA A 31 -7.15 12.37 0.05
CA ALA A 31 -8.05 12.78 1.13
C ALA A 31 -7.93 11.89 2.37
N PHE A 32 -7.91 10.56 2.17
CA PHE A 32 -7.68 9.59 3.24
C PHE A 32 -6.38 9.87 3.99
N ARG A 33 -5.29 10.14 3.26
CA ARG A 33 -3.97 10.41 3.86
C ARG A 33 -3.93 11.71 4.64
N ARG A 34 -4.54 12.79 4.12
CA ARG A 34 -4.64 14.07 4.85
C ARG A 34 -5.39 13.92 6.17
N ASN A 35 -6.42 13.07 6.20
CA ASN A 35 -7.26 12.85 7.37
C ASN A 35 -6.69 11.83 8.36
N ARG A 36 -5.67 11.03 7.97
CA ARG A 36 -5.08 10.01 8.82
C ARG A 36 -4.10 10.62 9.83
N LYS A 37 -4.60 10.92 11.04
CA LYS A 37 -3.77 11.34 12.18
C LYS A 37 -2.79 10.23 12.58
N GLY A 38 -1.54 10.59 12.87
CA GLY A 38 -0.50 9.65 13.33
C GLY A 38 0.22 8.85 12.24
N GLY A 39 -0.12 9.03 10.96
CA GLY A 39 0.57 8.38 9.85
C GLY A 39 0.35 6.87 9.74
N SER A 40 1.33 6.17 9.17
CA SER A 40 1.30 4.70 9.10
C SER A 40 1.69 4.11 10.46
N PRO A 41 0.88 3.21 11.04
CA PRO A 41 1.20 2.58 12.32
C PRO A 41 2.57 1.88 12.25
N GLN A 42 3.35 2.02 13.32
CA GLN A 42 4.60 1.28 13.48
C GLN A 42 4.33 -0.22 13.45
N ARG A 43 5.19 -0.95 12.76
CA ARG A 43 5.04 -2.39 12.52
C ARG A 43 6.38 -3.03 12.21
N VAL A 44 6.50 -4.30 12.55
CA VAL A 44 7.63 -5.15 12.13
C VAL A 44 7.18 -5.95 10.92
N LEU A 45 7.95 -5.88 9.84
CA LEU A 45 7.69 -6.66 8.62
C LEU A 45 8.29 -8.06 8.76
N GLN A 46 7.60 -9.06 8.21
CA GLN A 46 8.09 -10.42 8.12
C GLN A 46 7.64 -11.06 6.80
N ASN A 47 8.34 -12.12 6.39
CA ASN A 47 8.02 -12.87 5.18
C ASN A 47 7.89 -12.00 3.91
N THR A 48 8.68 -10.93 3.80
CA THR A 48 8.67 -10.03 2.64
C THR A 48 9.12 -10.76 1.38
N ARG A 49 8.28 -10.73 0.34
CA ARG A 49 8.58 -11.24 -1.00
C ARG A 49 8.35 -10.13 -2.02
N ILE A 50 9.32 -9.94 -2.90
CA ILE A 50 9.22 -9.02 -4.03
C ILE A 50 9.51 -9.85 -5.27
N VAL A 51 8.56 -9.87 -6.21
CA VAL A 51 8.65 -10.63 -7.45
C VAL A 51 8.40 -9.69 -8.62
N THR A 52 9.23 -9.77 -9.65
CA THR A 52 9.12 -8.95 -10.86
C THR A 52 8.62 -9.77 -12.05
N PHE A 53 7.85 -9.14 -12.93
CA PHE A 53 7.36 -9.73 -14.19
C PHE A 53 7.79 -8.82 -15.34
N GLY A 54 8.88 -9.19 -16.01
CA GLY A 54 9.55 -8.30 -16.96
C GLY A 54 10.15 -7.06 -16.27
N PRO A 55 10.48 -6.01 -17.04
CA PRO A 55 11.19 -4.83 -16.52
C PRO A 55 10.29 -3.85 -15.75
N ASP A 56 8.97 -3.88 -16.00
CA ASP A 56 8.08 -2.77 -15.62
C ASP A 56 6.97 -3.17 -14.65
N HIS A 57 6.92 -4.42 -14.19
CA HIS A 57 5.89 -4.89 -13.25
C HIS A 57 6.51 -5.62 -12.07
N ALA A 58 5.98 -5.37 -10.87
CA ALA A 58 6.37 -6.10 -9.68
C ALA A 58 5.20 -6.26 -8.70
N VAL A 59 5.27 -7.29 -7.87
CA VAL A 59 4.38 -7.48 -6.72
C VAL A 59 5.24 -7.55 -5.47
N ALA A 60 4.94 -6.70 -4.50
CA ALA A 60 5.53 -6.73 -3.17
C ALA A 60 4.49 -7.19 -2.15
N THR A 61 4.77 -8.30 -1.47
CA THR A 61 3.92 -8.89 -0.44
C THR A 61 4.71 -9.01 0.85
N THR A 62 4.08 -8.67 1.97
CA THR A 62 4.69 -8.82 3.29
C THR A 62 3.61 -9.11 4.32
N GLU A 63 3.97 -9.89 5.32
CA GLU A 63 3.25 -9.92 6.58
C GLU A 63 3.78 -8.81 7.49
N PHE A 64 2.99 -8.43 8.49
CA PHE A 64 3.43 -7.52 9.54
C PHE A 64 2.73 -7.77 10.86
N VAL A 65 3.39 -7.41 11.96
CA VAL A 65 2.83 -7.35 13.30
C VAL A 65 2.91 -5.93 13.85
N ARG A 66 1.96 -5.54 14.70
CA ARG A 66 1.96 -4.25 15.41
C ARG A 66 1.88 -4.50 16.90
N GLU A 67 2.46 -3.61 17.69
CA GLU A 67 2.28 -3.63 19.14
C GLU A 67 0.80 -3.42 19.48
N GLY A 68 0.26 -4.22 20.41
CA GLY A 68 -1.15 -4.14 20.84
C GLY A 68 -2.18 -4.68 19.84
N GLU A 69 -1.76 -5.25 18.71
CA GLU A 69 -2.66 -5.89 17.73
C GLU A 69 -2.32 -7.38 17.61
N PRO A 70 -3.16 -8.28 18.16
CA PRO A 70 -2.87 -9.72 18.15
C PRO A 70 -3.03 -10.35 16.76
N ARG A 71 -3.75 -9.69 15.83
CA ARG A 71 -3.99 -10.24 14.49
C ARG A 71 -2.78 -10.06 13.59
N LEU A 72 -2.48 -11.10 12.80
CA LEU A 72 -1.48 -11.02 11.75
C LEU A 72 -1.93 -10.04 10.65
N GLY A 73 -1.08 -9.08 10.32
CA GLY A 73 -1.30 -8.16 9.21
C GLY A 73 -0.71 -8.68 7.91
N ARG A 74 -1.37 -8.37 6.80
CA ARG A 74 -0.91 -8.68 5.44
C ARG A 74 -0.98 -7.42 4.59
N GLN A 75 0.03 -7.23 3.77
CA GLN A 75 0.07 -6.16 2.77
C GLN A 75 0.53 -6.71 1.43
N THR A 76 -0.23 -6.39 0.39
CA THR A 76 0.15 -6.64 -1.01
C THR A 76 0.13 -5.32 -1.76
N GLN A 77 1.13 -5.10 -2.60
CA GLN A 77 1.24 -3.95 -3.50
C GLN A 77 1.58 -4.45 -4.90
N VAL A 78 0.85 -3.96 -5.89
CA VAL A 78 1.17 -4.11 -7.31
C VAL A 78 1.87 -2.83 -7.76
N TRP A 79 3.06 -2.99 -8.30
CA TRP A 79 3.93 -1.93 -8.75
C TRP A 79 4.07 -1.95 -10.26
N VAL A 80 3.97 -0.78 -10.88
CA VAL A 80 4.17 -0.56 -12.32
C VAL A 80 5.20 0.55 -12.51
N ARG A 81 6.16 0.33 -13.40
CA ARG A 81 7.12 1.35 -13.82
C ARG A 81 6.56 2.10 -15.01
N PHE A 82 6.36 3.41 -14.85
CA PHE A 82 5.99 4.30 -15.95
C PHE A 82 7.22 5.06 -16.43
N PRO A 83 7.37 5.35 -17.74
CA PRO A 83 8.57 5.98 -18.29
C PRO A 83 9.04 7.24 -17.55
N ASP A 84 8.12 8.17 -17.27
CA ASP A 84 8.47 9.47 -16.66
C ASP A 84 8.24 9.53 -15.15
N LEU A 85 7.39 8.65 -14.62
CA LEU A 85 7.08 8.62 -13.19
C LEU A 85 8.00 7.65 -12.44
N GLY A 86 8.56 6.65 -13.11
CA GLY A 86 9.21 5.51 -12.48
C GLY A 86 8.21 4.58 -11.80
N TRP A 87 8.66 3.88 -10.75
CA TRP A 87 7.85 2.90 -10.04
C TRP A 87 6.73 3.52 -9.22
N ARG A 88 5.50 3.05 -9.43
CA ARG A 88 4.31 3.47 -8.69
C ARG A 88 3.46 2.27 -8.28
N ILE A 89 2.83 2.37 -7.12
CA ILE A 89 1.81 1.45 -6.65
C ILE A 89 0.54 1.72 -7.44
N ALA A 90 0.16 0.78 -8.29
CA ALA A 90 -1.08 0.81 -9.06
C ALA A 90 -2.26 0.24 -8.26
N SER A 91 -2.00 -0.70 -7.34
CA SER A 91 -3.01 -1.27 -6.46
C SER A 91 -2.39 -1.72 -5.14
N ALA A 92 -3.10 -1.55 -4.04
CA ALA A 92 -2.69 -2.03 -2.73
C ALA A 92 -3.84 -2.63 -1.92
N HIS A 93 -3.53 -3.67 -1.14
CA HIS A 93 -4.45 -4.27 -0.18
C HIS A 93 -3.72 -4.46 1.14
N VAL A 94 -4.28 -3.89 2.22
CA VAL A 94 -3.88 -4.15 3.61
C VAL A 94 -5.06 -4.76 4.36
N SER A 95 -4.82 -5.85 5.07
CA SER A 95 -5.82 -6.49 5.94
C SER A 95 -5.18 -7.02 7.22
N LEU A 96 -6.04 -7.28 8.20
CA LEU A 96 -5.71 -8.06 9.39
C LEU A 96 -6.48 -9.39 9.26
N VAL A 97 -5.81 -10.52 9.52
CA VAL A 97 -6.47 -11.83 9.50
C VAL A 97 -7.50 -11.89 10.62
N ALA A 98 -8.62 -12.57 10.39
CA ALA A 98 -9.63 -12.78 11.44
C ALA A 98 -8.98 -13.46 12.66
N ALA A 99 -9.48 -13.11 13.85
CA ALA A 99 -9.10 -13.78 15.09
C ALA A 99 -9.67 -15.20 15.12
#